data_AF-A0A1R3FRF5-F1
#
_entry.id   AF-A0A1R3FRF5-F1
#
_cell.length_a   1.000
_cell.length_b   1.000
_cell.length_c   1.000
_cell.angle_alpha   90.00
_cell.angle_beta   90.00
_cell.angle_gamma   90.00
#
_symmetry.space_group_name_H-M   'P 1'
#
loop_
_entity.id
_entity.type
_entity.pdbx_description
1 polymer ?
#
loop_
_entity_poly.entity_id
_entity_poly.type
_entity_poly.pdbx_seq_one_letter_code
_entity_poly.pdbx_strand_id
1 'polypeptide(L)'
;MSSSIEMTLLEFFKRARRPLYYKSKLNQLRNHEVLSLGGVRQSIGQRRFAYGQAYIKKLTKGQYTFVGLWTLPSKPERQDCWIQGTFTLSKGVMRFESDVTIAHLHGFFKVCRYLGVHKRACVTRYHRASESYRQAQRQWDQQWEDSEDEYTTHLEPEDFSYTLSIKMGPAPSRSDFGCWFLAHGHSPLFDGEVMGAHSLDLDRVDFDTRDRMVTSPRSALIQKGEALWAR
;
A
#
# COMPACT_ATOMS: atom_id res chain seq x y z
N MET A 1 -35.51 9.60 17.30
CA MET A 1 -35.18 8.54 16.31
C MET A 1 -34.17 9.13 15.35
N SER A 2 -32.91 8.66 15.40
CA SER A 2 -31.91 9.06 14.39
C SER A 2 -32.27 8.39 13.07
N SER A 3 -32.40 9.17 12.00
CA SER A 3 -32.66 8.63 10.66
C SER A 3 -31.49 7.77 10.20
N SER A 4 -31.76 6.57 9.70
CA SER A 4 -30.73 5.70 9.14
C SER A 4 -30.05 6.42 7.97
N ILE A 5 -28.72 6.50 8.00
CA ILE A 5 -27.96 7.11 6.91
C ILE A 5 -28.00 6.14 5.73
N GLU A 6 -28.37 6.64 4.57
CA GLU A 6 -28.32 5.89 3.31
C GLU A 6 -27.43 6.61 2.29
N MET A 7 -26.74 5.85 1.46
CA MET A 7 -26.09 6.38 0.26
C MET A 7 -25.94 5.33 -0.82
N THR A 8 -25.82 5.77 -2.06
CA THR A 8 -25.53 4.83 -3.16
C THR A 8 -24.08 4.35 -3.10
N LEU A 9 -23.82 3.12 -3.56
CA LEU A 9 -22.47 2.59 -3.65
C LEU A 9 -21.57 3.44 -4.56
N LEU A 10 -22.18 4.03 -5.61
CA LEU A 10 -21.50 4.97 -6.50
C LEU A 10 -21.04 6.22 -5.75
N GLU A 11 -21.92 6.82 -4.96
CA GLU A 11 -21.60 7.99 -4.14
C GLU A 11 -20.52 7.69 -3.10
N PHE A 12 -20.61 6.54 -2.44
CA PHE A 12 -19.60 6.09 -1.48
C PHE A 12 -18.20 6.06 -2.10
N PHE A 13 -18.03 5.41 -3.26
CA PHE A 13 -16.72 5.34 -3.92
C PHE A 13 -16.26 6.69 -4.48
N LYS A 14 -17.17 7.55 -4.95
CA LYS A 14 -16.85 8.93 -5.33
C LYS A 14 -16.29 9.72 -4.14
N ARG A 15 -16.97 9.66 -2.98
CA ARG A 15 -16.54 10.32 -1.73
C ARG A 15 -15.21 9.75 -1.21
N ALA A 16 -15.04 8.43 -1.30
CA ALA A 16 -13.78 7.75 -0.97
C ALA A 16 -12.64 8.03 -1.96
N ARG A 17 -12.90 8.72 -3.09
CA ARG A 17 -11.94 8.95 -4.18
C ARG A 17 -11.33 7.63 -4.66
N ARG A 18 -12.18 6.64 -4.94
CA ARG A 18 -11.79 5.34 -5.49
C ARG A 18 -12.43 5.08 -6.84
N PRO A 19 -11.80 4.24 -7.68
CA PRO A 19 -12.35 3.93 -8.99
C PRO A 19 -13.75 3.33 -8.91
N LEU A 20 -14.63 3.77 -9.79
CA LEU A 20 -16.04 3.35 -9.77
C LEU A 20 -16.22 1.85 -10.04
N TYR A 21 -15.26 1.23 -10.73
CA TYR A 21 -15.26 -0.22 -10.96
C TYR A 21 -15.10 -1.02 -9.66
N TYR A 22 -14.74 -0.41 -8.53
CA TYR A 22 -14.72 -1.12 -7.24
C TYR A 22 -16.10 -1.59 -6.79
N LYS A 23 -17.17 -0.99 -7.34
CA LYS A 23 -18.54 -1.47 -7.11
C LYS A 23 -18.73 -2.92 -7.52
N SER A 24 -18.14 -3.36 -8.64
CA SER A 24 -18.26 -4.74 -9.10
C SER A 24 -17.48 -5.67 -8.17
N LYS A 25 -16.27 -5.27 -7.77
CA LYS A 25 -15.46 -6.01 -6.79
C LYS A 25 -16.18 -6.18 -5.46
N LEU A 26 -16.83 -5.12 -4.93
CA LEU A 26 -17.59 -5.21 -3.69
C LEU A 26 -18.77 -6.19 -3.79
N ASN A 27 -19.50 -6.14 -4.91
CA ASN A 27 -20.62 -7.05 -5.16
C ASN A 27 -20.18 -8.52 -5.29
N GLN A 28 -18.96 -8.75 -5.77
CA GLN A 28 -18.40 -10.08 -5.98
C GLN A 28 -17.72 -10.67 -4.73
N LEU A 29 -17.55 -9.90 -3.65
CA LEU A 29 -16.94 -10.41 -2.41
C LEU A 29 -17.69 -11.65 -1.89
N ARG A 30 -16.94 -12.68 -1.53
CA ARG A 30 -17.41 -13.80 -0.72
C ARG A 30 -17.42 -13.41 0.76
N ASN A 31 -18.09 -14.21 1.59
CA ASN A 31 -18.13 -13.94 3.02
C ASN A 31 -16.70 -13.91 3.59
N HIS A 32 -16.45 -12.95 4.47
CA HIS A 32 -15.17 -12.66 5.11
C HIS A 32 -14.05 -12.17 4.18
N GLU A 33 -14.28 -12.04 2.87
CA GLU A 33 -13.34 -11.37 1.98
C GLU A 33 -13.30 -9.86 2.22
N VAL A 34 -12.14 -9.29 1.91
CA VAL A 34 -11.84 -7.88 2.13
C VAL A 34 -11.49 -7.23 0.80
N LEU A 35 -12.21 -6.16 0.45
CA LEU A 35 -11.80 -5.23 -0.60
C LEU A 35 -10.87 -4.17 0.02
N SER A 36 -9.59 -4.20 -0.34
CA SER A 36 -8.65 -3.13 0.02
C SER A 36 -9.00 -1.85 -0.71
N LEU A 37 -9.05 -0.74 0.03
CA LEU A 37 -9.13 0.61 -0.51
C LEU A 37 -7.82 1.36 -0.31
N GLY A 38 -6.74 0.73 0.13
CA GLY A 38 -5.58 1.47 0.59
C GLY A 38 -4.85 0.76 1.72
N GLY A 39 -3.55 0.56 1.56
CA GLY A 39 -2.63 0.20 2.64
C GLY A 39 -1.36 1.04 2.58
N VAL A 40 -0.82 1.42 3.72
CA VAL A 40 0.54 1.93 3.88
C VAL A 40 1.06 1.53 5.25
N ARG A 41 2.30 1.02 5.28
CA ARG A 41 3.08 0.78 6.49
C ARG A 41 4.38 1.54 6.41
N GLN A 42 4.74 2.20 7.50
CA GLN A 42 5.96 2.99 7.60
C GLN A 42 6.69 2.66 8.89
N SER A 43 7.97 2.31 8.79
CA SER A 43 8.84 2.20 9.96
C SER A 43 9.06 3.58 10.58
N ILE A 44 8.95 3.65 11.92
CA ILE A 44 9.15 4.88 12.71
C ILE A 44 10.21 4.69 13.82
N GLY A 45 11.14 3.75 13.61
CA GLY A 45 12.24 3.43 14.53
C GLY A 45 12.24 1.97 14.96
N GLN A 46 13.04 1.65 15.99
CA GLN A 46 13.30 0.29 16.50
C GLN A 46 12.04 -0.59 16.56
N ARG A 47 11.80 -1.38 15.52
CA ARG A 47 10.66 -2.32 15.38
C ARG A 47 9.27 -1.68 15.54
N ARG A 48 9.16 -0.37 15.36
CA ARG A 48 7.88 0.35 15.44
C ARG A 48 7.37 0.72 14.07
N PHE A 49 6.06 0.62 13.89
CA PHE A 49 5.40 0.86 12.61
C PHE A 49 4.15 1.71 12.77
N ALA A 50 4.00 2.65 11.86
CA ALA A 50 2.76 3.40 11.67
C ALA A 50 2.00 2.86 10.45
N TYR A 51 0.68 2.97 10.50
CA TYR A 51 -0.25 2.30 9.60
C TYR A 51 -1.29 3.27 9.05
N GLY A 52 -1.52 3.20 7.75
CA GLY A 52 -2.67 3.80 7.10
C GLY A 52 -3.37 2.70 6.34
N GLN A 53 -4.65 2.49 6.57
CA GLN A 53 -5.41 1.50 5.80
C GLN A 53 -6.87 1.87 5.72
N ALA A 54 -7.50 1.45 4.64
CA ALA A 54 -8.94 1.50 4.49
C ALA A 54 -9.39 0.26 3.73
N TYR A 55 -10.45 -0.38 4.21
CA TYR A 55 -10.99 -1.56 3.56
C TYR A 55 -12.48 -1.73 3.85
N ILE A 56 -13.13 -2.56 3.02
CA ILE A 56 -14.48 -3.06 3.25
C ILE A 56 -14.42 -4.57 3.35
N LYS A 57 -14.95 -5.14 4.42
CA LYS A 57 -15.07 -6.59 4.63
C LYS A 57 -16.51 -7.01 4.51
N LYS A 58 -16.78 -8.08 3.75
CA LYS A 58 -18.09 -8.73 3.77
C LYS A 58 -18.19 -9.60 5.02
N LEU A 59 -19.21 -9.39 5.84
CA LEU A 59 -19.43 -10.21 7.03
C LEU A 59 -20.22 -11.46 6.65
N THR A 60 -21.40 -11.24 6.08
CA THR A 60 -22.34 -12.28 5.64
C THR A 60 -23.07 -11.78 4.38
N LYS A 61 -24.11 -12.50 3.93
CA LYS A 61 -24.89 -12.11 2.76
C LYS A 61 -25.54 -10.75 2.97
N GLY A 62 -25.09 -9.74 2.20
CA GLY A 62 -25.64 -8.39 2.24
C GLY A 62 -25.14 -7.52 3.40
N GLN A 63 -24.36 -8.05 4.33
CA GLN A 63 -23.81 -7.30 5.48
C GLN A 63 -22.30 -7.09 5.33
N TYR A 64 -21.87 -5.86 5.61
CA TYR A 64 -20.50 -5.42 5.39
C TYR A 64 -20.04 -4.52 6.54
N THR A 65 -18.74 -4.50 6.78
CA THR A 65 -18.10 -3.50 7.64
C THR A 65 -17.06 -2.72 6.84
N PHE A 66 -16.94 -1.43 7.12
CA PHE A 66 -15.84 -0.60 6.64
C PHE A 66 -14.92 -0.26 7.81
N VAL A 67 -13.63 -0.20 7.54
CA VAL A 67 -12.61 0.20 8.52
C VAL A 67 -11.67 1.18 7.87
N GLY A 68 -11.40 2.29 8.55
CA GLY A 68 -10.35 3.25 8.22
C GLY A 68 -9.44 3.41 9.44
N LEU A 69 -8.14 3.29 9.22
CA LEU A 69 -7.11 3.52 10.24
C LEU A 69 -6.07 4.48 9.69
N TRP A 70 -5.65 5.43 10.50
CA TRP A 70 -4.53 6.29 10.20
C TRP A 70 -3.72 6.55 11.46
N THR A 71 -2.46 6.11 11.48
CA THR A 71 -1.51 6.35 12.57
C THR A 71 -0.19 6.93 12.07
N LEU A 72 -0.08 7.29 10.78
CA LEU A 72 1.13 7.86 10.19
C LEU A 72 1.38 9.28 10.73
N PRO A 73 2.63 9.58 11.19
CA PRO A 73 3.05 10.90 11.64
C PRO A 73 3.30 11.83 10.44
N SER A 74 2.27 12.04 9.63
CA SER A 74 2.33 12.83 8.40
C SER A 74 2.27 14.34 8.64
N LYS A 75 1.71 14.76 9.79
CA LYS A 75 1.70 16.14 10.29
C LYS A 75 1.69 16.11 11.82
N PRO A 76 2.35 17.06 12.52
CA PRO A 76 2.36 17.10 13.99
C PRO A 76 0.97 17.12 14.63
N GLU A 77 0.03 17.84 14.01
CA GLU A 77 -1.34 17.98 14.51
C GLU A 77 -2.27 16.83 14.12
N ARG A 78 -1.83 15.92 13.25
CA ARG A 78 -2.71 14.83 12.78
C ARG A 78 -2.73 13.72 13.81
N GLN A 79 -3.79 13.71 14.59
CA GLN A 79 -4.09 12.63 15.52
C GLN A 79 -4.28 11.29 14.81
N ASP A 80 -3.99 10.23 15.56
CA ASP A 80 -4.34 8.89 15.17
C ASP A 80 -5.86 8.75 15.11
N CYS A 81 -6.35 8.04 14.10
CA CYS A 81 -7.77 7.77 13.98
C CYS A 81 -8.03 6.32 13.61
N TRP A 82 -9.04 5.77 14.27
CA TRP A 82 -9.66 4.51 13.92
C TRP A 82 -11.15 4.78 13.76
N ILE A 83 -11.67 4.43 12.59
CA ILE A 83 -13.08 4.52 12.25
C ILE A 83 -13.53 3.14 11.80
N GLN A 84 -14.66 2.69 12.32
CA GLN A 84 -15.33 1.47 11.88
C GLN A 84 -16.84 1.71 11.84
N GLY A 85 -17.51 1.00 10.95
CA GLY A 85 -18.96 0.95 10.92
C GLY A 85 -19.48 -0.23 10.12
N THR A 86 -20.78 -0.49 10.25
CA THR A 86 -21.46 -1.59 9.57
C THR A 86 -22.56 -1.04 8.66
N PHE A 87 -22.81 -1.74 7.55
CA PHE A 87 -23.91 -1.41 6.65
C PHE A 87 -24.46 -2.67 5.98
N THR A 88 -25.72 -2.57 5.57
CA THR A 88 -26.33 -3.51 4.64
C THR A 88 -26.29 -2.95 3.22
N LEU A 89 -26.09 -3.82 2.23
CA LEU A 89 -26.09 -3.46 0.82
C LEU A 89 -27.24 -4.18 0.12
N SER A 90 -28.18 -3.40 -0.43
CA SER A 90 -29.29 -3.91 -1.21
C SER A 90 -29.51 -3.07 -2.46
N LYS A 91 -29.56 -3.72 -3.64
CA LYS A 91 -29.74 -3.05 -4.94
C LYS A 91 -28.82 -1.84 -5.17
N GLY A 92 -27.58 -1.90 -4.67
CA GLY A 92 -26.58 -0.82 -4.80
C GLY A 92 -26.76 0.35 -3.84
N VAL A 93 -27.69 0.28 -2.90
CA VAL A 93 -27.88 1.25 -1.80
C VAL A 93 -27.27 0.68 -0.52
N MET A 94 -26.41 1.47 0.10
CA MET A 94 -25.81 1.21 1.40
C MET A 94 -26.69 1.83 2.47
N ARG A 95 -27.15 1.01 3.42
CA ARG A 95 -27.88 1.45 4.61
C ARG A 95 -27.01 1.21 5.82
N PHE A 96 -26.56 2.28 6.46
CA PHE A 96 -25.67 2.17 7.61
C PHE A 96 -26.45 1.86 8.88
N GLU A 97 -25.82 1.09 9.77
CA GLU A 97 -26.35 0.82 11.10
C GLU A 97 -26.46 2.11 11.93
N SER A 98 -27.29 2.10 12.97
CA SER A 98 -27.65 3.28 13.75
C SER A 98 -26.51 3.91 14.55
N ASP A 99 -25.44 3.15 14.80
CA ASP A 99 -24.20 3.60 15.44
C ASP A 99 -23.27 4.36 14.49
N VAL A 100 -23.50 4.27 13.18
CA VAL A 100 -22.72 5.00 12.18
C VAL A 100 -23.23 6.44 12.06
N THR A 101 -22.34 7.39 12.33
CA THR A 101 -22.62 8.82 12.21
C THR A 101 -22.03 9.40 10.93
N ILE A 102 -22.50 10.59 10.53
CA ILE A 102 -21.88 11.37 9.44
C ILE A 102 -20.39 11.64 9.73
N ALA A 103 -20.02 11.84 11.00
CA ALA A 103 -18.63 12.02 11.41
C ALA A 103 -17.78 10.77 11.13
N HIS A 104 -18.30 9.56 11.39
CA HIS A 104 -17.62 8.30 11.01
C HIS A 104 -17.36 8.25 9.51
N LEU A 105 -18.38 8.50 8.68
CA LEU A 105 -18.23 8.48 7.22
C LEU A 105 -17.22 9.53 6.74
N HIS A 106 -17.28 10.75 7.27
CA HIS A 106 -16.32 11.80 6.97
C HIS A 106 -14.89 11.40 7.34
N GLY A 107 -14.69 10.82 8.53
CA GLY A 107 -13.40 10.31 8.99
C GLY A 107 -12.85 9.23 8.06
N PHE A 108 -13.68 8.24 7.70
CA PHE A 108 -13.32 7.19 6.77
C PHE A 108 -12.92 7.73 5.38
N PHE A 109 -13.72 8.64 4.80
CA PHE A 109 -13.37 9.25 3.50
C PHE A 109 -12.07 10.06 3.56
N LYS A 110 -11.79 10.70 4.71
CA LYS A 110 -10.52 11.40 4.96
C LYS A 110 -9.33 10.44 4.91
N VAL A 111 -9.43 9.28 5.56
CA VAL A 111 -8.42 8.21 5.51
C VAL A 111 -8.19 7.74 4.07
N CYS A 112 -9.26 7.43 3.33
CA CYS A 112 -9.17 7.06 1.91
C CYS A 112 -8.47 8.14 1.06
N ARG A 113 -8.73 9.42 1.33
CA ARG A 113 -8.06 10.54 0.65
C ARG A 113 -6.56 10.59 0.99
N TYR A 114 -6.18 10.39 2.24
CA TYR A 114 -4.78 10.36 2.67
C TYR A 114 -4.02 9.22 1.98
N LEU A 115 -4.62 8.02 1.95
CA LEU A 115 -4.07 6.88 1.23
C LEU A 115 -3.89 7.18 -0.26
N GLY A 116 -4.85 7.87 -0.89
CA GLY A 116 -4.73 8.29 -2.29
C GLY A 116 -3.59 9.28 -2.54
N VAL A 117 -3.26 10.15 -1.59
CA VAL A 117 -2.09 11.06 -1.68
C VAL A 117 -0.79 10.25 -1.58
N HIS A 118 -0.69 9.35 -0.59
CA HIS A 118 0.48 8.50 -0.40
C HIS A 118 0.72 7.60 -1.63
N LYS A 119 -0.34 7.00 -2.18
CA LYS A 119 -0.30 6.25 -3.43
C LYS A 119 0.38 7.03 -4.54
N ARG A 120 -0.10 8.24 -4.83
CA ARG A 120 0.46 9.06 -5.92
C ARG A 120 1.93 9.39 -5.68
N ALA A 121 2.29 9.78 -4.47
CA ALA A 121 3.68 10.09 -4.13
C ALA A 121 4.61 8.87 -4.33
N CYS A 122 4.18 7.68 -3.92
CA CYS A 122 4.94 6.45 -4.09
C CYS A 122 5.03 6.00 -5.54
N VAL A 123 3.95 6.11 -6.32
CA VAL A 123 3.95 5.85 -7.77
C VAL A 123 4.92 6.79 -8.48
N THR A 124 4.89 8.10 -8.18
CA THR A 124 5.85 9.06 -8.73
C THR A 124 7.30 8.69 -8.36
N ARG A 125 7.56 8.32 -7.09
CA ARG A 125 8.89 7.88 -6.66
C ARG A 125 9.35 6.63 -7.40
N TYR A 126 8.46 5.65 -7.57
CA TYR A 126 8.74 4.42 -8.31
C TYR A 126 9.09 4.69 -9.77
N HIS A 127 8.32 5.52 -10.47
CA HIS A 127 8.61 5.86 -11.86
C HIS A 127 9.96 6.56 -12.01
N ARG A 128 10.23 7.58 -11.18
CA ARG A 128 11.52 8.28 -11.18
C ARG A 128 12.69 7.33 -10.93
N ALA A 129 12.58 6.50 -9.88
CA ALA A 129 13.61 5.52 -9.56
C ALA A 129 13.82 4.51 -10.69
N SER A 130 12.74 4.05 -11.33
CA SER A 130 12.79 3.10 -12.45
C SER A 130 13.46 3.70 -13.68
N GLU A 131 13.16 4.97 -13.99
CA GLU A 131 13.79 5.70 -15.08
C GLU A 131 15.27 5.91 -14.84
N SER A 132 15.65 6.36 -13.64
CA SER A 132 17.05 6.51 -13.24
C SER A 132 17.80 5.18 -13.29
N TYR A 133 17.20 4.08 -12.82
CA TYR A 133 17.80 2.75 -12.89
C TYR A 133 18.04 2.32 -14.35
N ARG A 134 17.05 2.47 -15.24
CA ARG A 134 17.22 2.14 -16.67
C ARG A 134 18.26 3.02 -17.37
N GLN A 135 18.44 4.27 -16.94
CA GLN A 135 19.48 5.14 -17.47
C GLN A 135 20.87 4.67 -17.01
N ALA A 136 21.03 4.41 -15.70
CA ALA A 136 22.28 3.92 -15.14
C ALA A 136 22.68 2.55 -15.72
N GLN A 137 21.71 1.63 -15.87
CA GLN A 137 21.96 0.33 -16.48
C GLN A 137 22.46 0.48 -17.92
N ARG A 138 21.79 1.29 -18.75
CA ARG A 138 22.23 1.52 -20.14
C ARG A 138 23.62 2.17 -20.23
N GLN A 139 23.94 3.08 -19.31
CA GLN A 139 25.27 3.70 -19.26
C GLN A 139 26.34 2.67 -18.88
N TRP A 140 26.05 1.81 -17.90
CA TRP A 140 26.95 0.74 -17.50
C TRP A 140 27.15 -0.29 -18.61
N ASP A 141 26.07 -0.71 -19.28
CA ASP A 141 26.12 -1.64 -20.42
C ASP A 141 26.95 -1.05 -21.57
N GLN A 142 26.76 0.23 -21.91
CA GLN A 142 27.56 0.89 -22.96
C GLN A 142 29.04 0.97 -22.58
N GLN A 143 29.36 1.36 -21.34
CA GLN A 143 30.74 1.39 -20.87
C GLN A 143 31.39 0.01 -20.88
N TRP A 144 30.59 -1.05 -20.66
CA TRP A 144 31.04 -2.43 -20.72
C TRP A 144 31.44 -2.77 -22.14
N GLU A 145 30.52 -2.58 -23.09
CA GLU A 145 30.75 -2.78 -24.53
C GLU A 145 31.97 -2.00 -25.03
N ASP A 146 32.07 -0.70 -24.72
CA ASP A 146 33.21 0.14 -25.11
C ASP A 146 34.54 -0.41 -24.56
N SER A 147 34.52 -0.95 -23.33
CA SER A 147 35.70 -1.54 -22.69
C SER A 147 36.05 -2.92 -23.25
N GLU A 148 35.06 -3.73 -23.65
CA GLU A 148 35.30 -5.01 -24.34
C GLU A 148 35.93 -4.78 -25.73
N ASP A 149 35.43 -3.78 -26.47
CA ASP A 149 35.93 -3.39 -27.79
C ASP A 149 37.38 -2.86 -27.71
N GLU A 150 37.71 -2.05 -26.69
CA GLU A 150 39.09 -1.58 -26.47
C GLU A 150 40.03 -2.77 -26.16
N TYR A 151 39.59 -3.72 -25.32
CA TYR A 151 40.43 -4.84 -24.89
C TYR A 151 40.61 -5.95 -25.93
N THR A 152 39.63 -6.19 -26.81
CA THR A 152 39.78 -7.15 -27.92
C THR A 152 40.86 -6.76 -28.91
N THR A 153 41.36 -5.52 -28.84
CA THR A 153 42.55 -5.06 -29.58
C THR A 153 43.89 -5.28 -28.85
N HIS A 154 43.87 -5.76 -27.60
CA HIS A 154 45.07 -6.05 -26.79
C HIS A 154 45.40 -7.56 -26.72
N LEU A 155 46.69 -7.90 -26.71
CA LEU A 155 47.23 -9.22 -27.05
C LEU A 155 47.37 -10.24 -25.89
N GLU A 156 47.08 -9.89 -24.63
CA GLU A 156 47.29 -10.82 -23.50
C GLU A 156 46.03 -11.06 -22.63
N PRO A 157 45.65 -12.33 -22.38
CA PRO A 157 44.43 -12.67 -21.66
C PRO A 157 44.73 -13.20 -20.25
N GLU A 158 44.74 -12.33 -19.23
CA GLU A 158 44.56 -12.78 -17.84
C GLU A 158 43.39 -12.03 -17.17
N ASP A 159 42.39 -12.82 -16.78
CA ASP A 159 41.19 -12.49 -16.00
C ASP A 159 40.46 -11.17 -16.36
N PHE A 160 40.01 -11.12 -17.62
CA PHE A 160 39.24 -10.02 -18.23
C PHE A 160 38.07 -9.52 -17.36
N SER A 161 37.19 -10.41 -16.90
CA SER A 161 35.98 -10.00 -16.17
C SER A 161 36.27 -9.43 -14.77
N TYR A 162 37.31 -9.95 -14.10
CA TYR A 162 37.73 -9.48 -12.78
C TYR A 162 38.38 -8.10 -12.88
N THR A 163 39.24 -7.88 -13.88
CA THR A 163 39.94 -6.61 -14.09
C THR A 163 38.98 -5.51 -14.59
N LEU A 164 38.03 -5.83 -15.47
CA LEU A 164 37.00 -4.89 -15.94
C LEU A 164 36.06 -4.48 -14.80
N SER A 165 35.61 -5.44 -13.99
CA SER A 165 34.71 -5.16 -12.86
C SER A 165 35.35 -4.30 -11.77
N ILE A 166 36.68 -4.40 -11.57
CA ILE A 166 37.43 -3.49 -10.68
C ILE A 166 37.50 -2.07 -11.26
N LYS A 167 37.71 -1.90 -12.56
CA LYS A 167 37.80 -0.58 -13.21
C LYS A 167 36.46 0.13 -13.34
N MET A 168 35.42 -0.59 -13.74
CA MET A 168 34.09 -0.04 -14.01
C MET A 168 33.21 0.04 -12.75
N GLY A 169 33.54 -0.75 -11.73
CA GLY A 169 32.68 -0.93 -10.57
C GLY A 169 31.50 -1.88 -10.85
N PRO A 170 30.73 -2.20 -9.79
CA PRO A 170 29.61 -3.13 -9.90
C PRO A 170 28.48 -2.56 -10.75
N ALA A 171 27.74 -3.45 -11.42
CA ALA A 171 26.51 -3.07 -12.13
C ALA A 171 25.52 -2.39 -11.17
N PRO A 172 24.77 -1.36 -11.63
CA PRO A 172 23.77 -0.70 -10.82
C PRO A 172 22.73 -1.68 -10.30
N SER A 173 22.46 -1.67 -9.00
CA SER A 173 21.41 -2.47 -8.40
C SER A 173 20.13 -1.66 -8.25
N ARG A 174 18.97 -2.33 -8.37
CA ARG A 174 17.66 -1.70 -8.10
C ARG A 174 17.55 -1.12 -6.69
N SER A 175 18.32 -1.65 -5.73
CA SER A 175 18.39 -1.14 -4.34
C SER A 175 18.91 0.29 -4.25
N ASP A 176 19.68 0.73 -5.24
CA ASP A 176 20.48 1.96 -5.14
C ASP A 176 19.64 3.22 -5.42
N PHE A 177 18.41 3.03 -5.94
CA PHE A 177 17.55 4.10 -6.44
C PHE A 177 16.47 4.54 -5.43
N GLY A 178 16.67 4.26 -4.13
CA GLY A 178 15.85 4.82 -3.05
C GLY A 178 14.36 4.48 -3.11
N CYS A 179 13.99 3.41 -3.83
CA CYS A 179 12.61 2.98 -3.98
C CYS A 179 12.47 1.49 -3.61
N TRP A 180 11.79 1.23 -2.49
CA TRP A 180 11.56 -0.13 -2.01
C TRP A 180 10.86 -1.03 -3.03
N PHE A 181 9.84 -0.51 -3.71
CA PHE A 181 9.09 -1.23 -4.73
C PHE A 181 10.00 -1.67 -5.89
N LEU A 182 10.86 -0.78 -6.38
CA LEU A 182 11.82 -1.09 -7.42
C LEU A 182 12.84 -2.13 -6.94
N ALA A 183 13.41 -1.93 -5.75
CA ALA A 183 14.40 -2.82 -5.15
C ALA A 183 13.89 -4.27 -5.04
N HIS A 184 12.58 -4.47 -4.79
CA HIS A 184 11.96 -5.78 -4.64
C HIS A 184 11.18 -6.26 -5.87
N GLY A 185 11.24 -5.51 -7.00
CA GLY A 185 10.52 -5.88 -8.22
C GLY A 185 8.99 -5.87 -8.10
N HIS A 186 8.44 -5.06 -7.19
CA HIS A 186 7.01 -4.93 -6.97
C HIS A 186 6.45 -3.66 -7.60
N SER A 187 5.23 -3.74 -8.13
CA SER A 187 4.47 -2.56 -8.52
C SER A 187 3.83 -1.90 -7.28
N PRO A 188 3.83 -0.57 -7.17
CA PRO A 188 3.05 0.13 -6.14
C PRO A 188 1.54 -0.11 -6.34
N LEU A 189 0.94 -0.98 -5.54
CA LEU A 189 -0.45 -1.44 -5.65
C LEU A 189 -1.28 -1.04 -4.44
N PHE A 190 -1.46 0.27 -4.29
CA PHE A 190 -2.09 0.82 -3.09
C PHE A 190 -3.55 0.40 -2.83
N ASP A 191 -4.37 0.05 -3.82
CA ASP A 191 -5.82 -0.20 -3.60
C ASP A 191 -6.47 -1.12 -4.64
N GLY A 192 -7.57 -1.78 -4.25
CA GLY A 192 -8.48 -2.52 -5.13
C GLY A 192 -8.29 -4.02 -5.17
N GLU A 193 -7.35 -4.55 -4.40
CA GLU A 193 -7.19 -6.00 -4.24
C GLU A 193 -8.33 -6.58 -3.39
N VAL A 194 -8.74 -7.81 -3.74
CA VAL A 194 -9.64 -8.61 -2.92
C VAL A 194 -8.80 -9.65 -2.20
N MET A 195 -8.83 -9.63 -0.87
CA MET A 195 -8.07 -10.54 -0.02
C MET A 195 -9.01 -11.61 0.54
N GLY A 196 -8.58 -12.86 0.42
CA GLY A 196 -9.31 -14.02 0.94
C GLY A 196 -9.28 -14.07 2.46
N ALA A 197 -10.31 -14.69 3.06
CA ALA A 197 -10.39 -14.89 4.51
C ALA A 197 -9.19 -15.68 5.06
N HIS A 198 -8.65 -16.64 4.28
CA HIS A 198 -7.48 -17.45 4.63
C HIS A 198 -6.14 -16.74 4.39
N SER A 199 -6.11 -15.64 3.61
CA SER A 199 -4.90 -14.82 3.43
C SER A 199 -4.68 -13.84 4.58
N LEU A 200 -5.58 -13.83 5.57
CA LEU A 200 -5.44 -13.04 6.80
C LEU A 200 -4.82 -13.85 7.94
N ASP A 201 -4.42 -15.11 7.70
CA ASP A 201 -3.58 -15.87 8.62
C ASP A 201 -2.21 -15.19 8.70
N LEU A 202 -1.97 -14.57 9.85
CA LEU A 202 -0.84 -13.69 10.16
C LEU A 202 0.53 -14.40 10.11
N ASP A 203 0.55 -15.73 9.96
CA ASP A 203 1.76 -16.55 10.03
C ASP A 203 2.45 -16.75 8.67
N ARG A 204 1.83 -16.38 7.55
CA ARG A 204 2.40 -16.61 6.20
C ARG A 204 2.36 -15.43 5.23
N VAL A 205 1.87 -14.27 5.64
CA VAL A 205 1.95 -13.07 4.80
C VAL A 205 3.35 -12.48 4.94
N ASP A 206 4.18 -12.68 3.92
CA ASP A 206 5.51 -12.07 3.86
C ASP A 206 5.40 -10.54 4.06
N PHE A 207 6.04 -10.07 5.12
CA PHE A 207 5.58 -8.98 5.99
C PHE A 207 5.77 -7.56 5.44
N ASP A 208 6.05 -7.35 4.15
CA ASP A 208 6.37 -6.02 3.62
C ASP A 208 5.71 -5.67 2.28
N THR A 209 4.59 -6.29 1.92
CA THR A 209 3.72 -5.66 0.90
C THR A 209 2.96 -4.51 1.53
N ARG A 210 3.62 -3.34 1.64
CA ARG A 210 3.15 -2.09 2.27
C ARG A 210 1.75 -1.65 1.87
N ASP A 211 1.26 -2.16 0.75
CA ASP A 211 0.00 -1.80 0.12
C ASP A 211 -1.15 -2.81 0.35
N ARG A 212 -0.85 -3.98 0.94
CA ARG A 212 -1.78 -5.14 1.09
C ARG A 212 -2.27 -5.38 2.51
N MET A 213 -2.37 -4.31 3.30
CA MET A 213 -2.49 -4.46 4.74
C MET A 213 -3.95 -4.44 5.24
N VAL A 214 -4.30 -5.49 5.97
CA VAL A 214 -5.50 -5.62 6.80
C VAL A 214 -5.03 -5.94 8.22
N THR A 215 -4.28 -5.02 8.82
CA THR A 215 -3.83 -5.19 10.20
C THR A 215 -4.97 -4.83 11.13
N SER A 216 -5.16 -5.58 12.22
CA SER A 216 -6.15 -5.18 13.21
C SER A 216 -5.78 -3.79 13.77
N PRO A 217 -6.74 -2.86 13.96
CA PRO A 217 -6.46 -1.55 14.55
C PRO A 217 -5.68 -1.64 15.86
N ARG A 218 -6.01 -2.62 16.71
CA ARG A 218 -5.29 -2.91 17.95
C ARG A 218 -3.82 -3.25 17.71
N SER A 219 -3.53 -4.17 16.79
CA SER A 219 -2.15 -4.55 16.43
C SER A 219 -1.36 -3.34 15.91
N ALA A 220 -1.99 -2.49 15.10
CA ALA A 220 -1.35 -1.31 14.56
C ALA A 220 -0.98 -0.27 15.64
N LEU A 221 -1.86 -0.05 16.63
CA LEU A 221 -1.58 0.84 17.76
C LEU A 221 -0.47 0.28 18.66
N ILE A 222 -0.51 -1.02 18.97
CA ILE A 222 0.54 -1.71 19.75
C ILE A 222 1.89 -1.56 19.05
N GLN A 223 1.95 -1.82 17.74
CA GLN A 223 3.20 -1.74 16.97
C GLN A 223 3.70 -0.31 16.76
N LYS A 224 2.84 0.70 16.85
CA LYS A 224 3.27 2.09 16.82
C LYS A 224 3.99 2.49 18.12
N GLY A 225 3.72 1.81 19.22
CA GLY A 225 4.27 2.14 20.53
C GLY A 225 3.31 2.89 21.44
N GLU A 226 2.00 2.89 21.15
CA GLU A 226 1.01 3.05 22.22
C GLU A 226 0.96 1.74 23.00
N ALA A 227 1.97 1.54 23.84
CA ALA A 227 1.81 0.62 24.94
C ALA A 227 0.62 1.14 25.74
N LEU A 228 -0.43 0.32 25.82
CA LEU A 228 -1.45 0.38 26.86
C LEU A 228 -0.73 0.28 28.23
N TRP A 229 -0.10 1.36 28.66
CA TRP A 229 0.13 1.60 30.07
C TRP A 229 -1.21 2.08 30.61
N ALA A 230 -2.12 1.12 30.77
CA ALA A 230 -3.11 1.20 31.80
C ALA A 230 -2.37 1.08 33.13
N ARG A 231 -2.11 2.24 33.76
CA ARG A 231 -2.15 2.49 35.21
C ARG A 231 -1.91 3.97 35.45
#